data_AF-A0A6B2C7Y3-F1
#
_entry.id   AF-A0A6B2C7Y3-F1
#
_cell.length_a   1.000
_cell.length_b   1.000
_cell.length_c   1.000
_cell.angle_alpha   90.00
_cell.angle_beta   90.00
_cell.angle_gamma   90.00
#
_symmetry.space_group_name_H-M   'P 1'
#
loop_
_entity.id
_entity.type
_entity.pdbx_description
1 polymer ?
#
loop_
_entity_poly.entity_id
_entity_poly.type
_entity_poly.pdbx_seq_one_letter_code
_entity_poly.pdbx_strand_id
1 'polypeptide(L)'
;MSEKASLLPLPEELYLRSLTGRLVGENLFDGFKKVAVITYPDRICSAMASSALTSFSYYTGYKDRVGAVFVYDENLRSEVRKIVDENFDAVYIAFGGEQKLSIVNQATLETLKLLRDSGYKNALAIHVRIWLATKQFSTVLSDESLRRWLESLPEIRVFTADLNNKKFLFHRVRIVDGKPVLNTFREALLTDEHVSLLKRSIPPPE
;
A
#
# COMPACT_ATOMS: atom_id res chain seq x y z
N MET A 1 13.50 5.02 21.79
CA MET A 1 12.29 5.87 21.65
C MET A 1 12.63 6.97 20.65
N SER A 2 12.10 6.89 19.42
CA SER A 2 12.36 7.87 18.35
C SER A 2 11.37 9.03 18.50
N GLU A 3 11.87 10.21 18.83
CA GLU A 3 11.07 11.31 19.38
C GLU A 3 10.45 12.25 18.33
N LYS A 4 10.36 11.87 17.05
CA LYS A 4 9.55 12.60 16.04
C LYS A 4 8.95 11.66 15.00
N ALA A 5 8.03 10.81 15.43
CA ALA A 5 7.16 10.05 14.53
C ALA A 5 5.95 10.92 14.13
N SER A 6 5.95 11.40 12.88
CA SER A 6 4.96 12.31 12.28
C SER A 6 4.76 13.67 12.98
N LEU A 7 4.45 14.72 12.21
CA LEU A 7 4.07 16.03 12.76
C LEU A 7 2.64 16.04 13.33
N LEU A 8 1.84 15.04 12.97
CA LEU A 8 0.44 14.93 13.35
C LEU A 8 0.33 14.07 14.64
N PRO A 9 -0.43 14.48 15.67
CA PRO A 9 -0.65 13.66 16.86
C PRO A 9 -1.20 12.27 16.50
N LEU A 10 -0.80 11.24 17.24
CA LEU A 10 -1.17 9.86 16.93
C LEU A 10 -2.69 9.65 16.71
N PRO A 11 -3.62 10.17 17.55
CA PRO A 11 -5.04 9.99 17.30
C PRO A 11 -5.51 10.55 15.95
N GLU A 12 -4.96 11.70 15.54
CA GLU A 12 -5.25 12.28 14.22
C GLU A 12 -4.64 11.42 13.10
N GLU A 13 -3.49 10.77 13.32
CA GLU A 13 -2.90 9.87 12.32
C GLU A 13 -3.78 8.65 12.12
N LEU A 14 -4.26 8.05 13.21
CA LEU A 14 -5.17 6.92 13.16
C LEU A 14 -6.49 7.29 12.47
N TYR A 15 -7.03 8.47 12.76
CA TYR A 15 -8.23 8.98 12.09
C TYR A 15 -7.99 9.21 10.59
N LEU A 16 -6.85 9.82 10.21
CA LEU A 16 -6.47 10.00 8.81
C LEU A 16 -6.32 8.65 8.08
N ARG A 17 -5.76 7.62 8.72
CA ARG A 17 -5.67 6.28 8.15
C ARG A 17 -7.01 5.59 8.05
N SER A 18 -7.98 5.94 8.89
CA SER A 18 -9.37 5.49 8.76
C SER A 18 -10.02 6.09 7.51
N LEU A 19 -9.89 7.41 7.31
CA LEU A 19 -10.42 8.10 6.11
C LEU A 19 -9.75 7.58 4.82
N THR A 20 -8.43 7.46 4.84
CA THR A 20 -7.64 7.01 3.69
C THR A 20 -7.88 5.53 3.39
N GLY A 21 -7.93 4.69 4.45
CA GLY A 21 -8.25 3.28 4.34
C GLY A 21 -9.63 3.05 3.75
N ARG A 22 -10.64 3.84 4.13
CA ARG A 22 -11.97 3.79 3.51
C ARG A 22 -11.89 3.91 1.99
N LEU A 23 -11.22 4.96 1.51
CA LEU A 23 -11.06 5.22 0.07
C LEU A 23 -10.25 4.11 -0.63
N VAL A 24 -9.21 3.58 0.00
CA VAL A 24 -8.41 2.47 -0.55
C VAL A 24 -9.24 1.20 -0.69
N GLY A 25 -9.97 0.79 0.35
CA GLY A 25 -10.82 -0.40 0.28
C GLY A 25 -11.96 -0.28 -0.74
N GLU A 26 -12.53 0.92 -0.89
CA GLU A 26 -13.61 1.19 -1.85
C GLU A 26 -13.11 1.23 -3.31
N ASN A 27 -11.91 1.77 -3.55
CA ASN A 27 -11.50 2.16 -4.91
C ASN A 27 -10.21 1.49 -5.39
N LEU A 28 -9.19 1.35 -4.54
CA LEU A 28 -7.94 0.70 -4.94
C LEU A 28 -8.14 -0.80 -5.08
N PHE A 29 -8.96 -1.40 -4.22
CA PHE A 29 -9.25 -2.84 -4.22
C PHE A 29 -10.41 -3.25 -5.12
N ASP A 30 -11.07 -2.29 -5.76
CA ASP A 30 -12.23 -2.53 -6.60
C ASP A 30 -11.92 -3.57 -7.70
N GLY A 31 -12.85 -4.51 -7.91
CA GLY A 31 -12.69 -5.61 -8.86
C GLY A 31 -11.88 -6.81 -8.36
N PHE A 32 -11.19 -6.73 -7.22
CA PHE A 32 -10.62 -7.91 -6.55
C PHE A 32 -11.70 -8.64 -5.74
N LYS A 33 -11.55 -9.96 -5.53
CA LYS A 33 -12.46 -10.75 -4.68
C LYS A 33 -11.81 -11.09 -3.34
N LYS A 34 -10.49 -11.27 -3.32
CA LYS A 34 -9.71 -11.65 -2.14
C LYS A 34 -8.40 -10.85 -2.05
N VAL A 35 -8.21 -10.06 -0.98
CA VAL A 35 -7.04 -9.17 -0.81
C VAL A 35 -6.23 -9.53 0.44
N ALA A 36 -4.92 -9.73 0.27
CA ALA A 36 -3.98 -9.85 1.37
C ALA A 36 -3.36 -8.48 1.64
N VAL A 37 -3.34 -8.04 2.90
CA VAL A 37 -2.67 -6.79 3.28
C VAL A 37 -1.43 -7.12 4.09
N ILE A 38 -0.24 -6.69 3.65
CA ILE A 38 1.00 -6.79 4.41
C ILE A 38 1.26 -5.43 5.06
N THR A 39 1.27 -5.38 6.40
CA THR A 39 1.46 -4.16 7.18
C THR A 39 2.77 -4.17 7.94
N TYR A 40 3.38 -3.00 8.13
CA TYR A 40 4.46 -2.85 9.11
C TYR A 40 3.87 -2.99 10.53
N PRO A 41 4.60 -3.52 11.52
CA PRO A 41 4.12 -3.70 12.91
C PRO A 41 4.09 -2.37 13.68
N ASP A 42 3.52 -1.32 13.07
CA ASP A 42 3.29 -0.02 13.68
C ASP A 42 1.79 0.34 13.69
N ARG A 43 1.42 1.29 14.53
CA ARG A 43 0.00 1.59 14.82
C ARG A 43 -0.67 2.22 13.61
N ILE A 44 0.06 3.09 12.91
CA ILE A 44 -0.44 3.81 11.74
C ILE A 44 -0.67 2.86 10.56
N CYS A 45 0.28 1.99 10.26
CA CYS A 45 0.16 0.96 9.22
C CYS A 45 -0.96 -0.04 9.55
N SER A 46 -1.06 -0.48 10.82
CA SER A 46 -2.13 -1.39 11.27
C SER A 46 -3.51 -0.77 11.15
N ALA A 47 -3.66 0.53 11.47
CA ALA A 47 -4.91 1.27 11.29
C ALA A 47 -5.29 1.40 9.82
N MET A 48 -4.31 1.66 8.95
CA MET A 48 -4.52 1.72 7.50
C MET A 48 -4.98 0.36 6.95
N ALA A 49 -4.28 -0.72 7.31
CA ALA A 49 -4.60 -2.07 6.88
C ALA A 49 -6.00 -2.51 7.32
N SER A 50 -6.32 -2.31 8.59
CA SER A 50 -7.64 -2.66 9.16
C SER A 50 -8.76 -1.85 8.50
N SER A 51 -8.56 -0.55 8.29
CA SER A 51 -9.55 0.33 7.67
C SER A 51 -9.78 0.00 6.20
N ALA A 52 -8.71 -0.26 5.45
CA ALA A 52 -8.80 -0.67 4.05
C ALA A 52 -9.54 -1.99 3.89
N LEU A 53 -9.19 -3.00 4.70
CA LEU A 53 -9.82 -4.31 4.61
C LEU A 53 -11.27 -4.30 5.09
N THR A 54 -11.59 -3.55 6.16
CA THR A 54 -12.97 -3.40 6.64
C THR A 54 -13.84 -2.70 5.60
N SER A 55 -13.33 -1.63 4.98
CA SER A 55 -14.02 -0.94 3.90
C SER A 55 -14.25 -1.86 2.70
N PHE A 56 -13.21 -2.58 2.27
CA PHE A 56 -13.34 -3.55 1.18
C PHE A 56 -14.37 -4.64 1.49
N SER A 57 -14.38 -5.17 2.72
CA SER A 57 -15.39 -6.13 3.18
C SER A 57 -16.79 -5.57 3.07
N TYR A 58 -17.01 -4.30 3.43
CA TYR A 58 -18.32 -3.66 3.29
C TYR A 58 -18.74 -3.54 1.81
N TYR A 59 -17.89 -2.98 0.96
CA TYR A 59 -18.20 -2.75 -0.46
C TYR A 59 -18.31 -4.02 -1.30
N THR A 60 -17.76 -5.14 -0.82
CA THR A 60 -17.92 -6.47 -1.46
C THR A 60 -19.12 -7.27 -0.93
N GLY A 61 -19.93 -6.67 -0.05
CA GLY A 61 -21.17 -7.25 0.47
C GLY A 61 -21.00 -8.11 1.73
N TYR A 62 -19.97 -7.83 2.54
CA TYR A 62 -19.71 -8.45 3.84
C TYR A 62 -19.68 -9.99 3.79
N LYS A 63 -18.79 -10.53 2.94
CA LYS A 63 -18.64 -11.97 2.71
C LYS A 63 -17.49 -12.55 3.52
N ASP A 64 -17.54 -13.85 3.74
CA ASP A 64 -16.46 -14.58 4.40
C ASP A 64 -15.16 -14.55 3.57
N ARG A 65 -14.03 -14.44 4.28
CA ARG A 65 -12.68 -14.62 3.73
C ARG A 65 -12.33 -13.71 2.54
N VAL A 66 -12.91 -12.52 2.48
CA VAL A 66 -12.58 -11.48 1.47
C VAL A 66 -11.18 -10.90 1.64
N GLY A 67 -10.56 -11.07 2.81
CA GLY A 67 -9.14 -10.77 2.94
C GLY A 67 -8.55 -11.10 4.30
N ALA A 68 -7.26 -10.85 4.43
CA ALA A 68 -6.49 -11.09 5.64
C ALA A 68 -5.38 -10.04 5.80
N VAL A 69 -4.97 -9.78 7.04
CA VAL A 69 -3.83 -8.90 7.36
C VAL A 69 -2.67 -9.76 7.84
N PHE A 70 -1.50 -9.50 7.28
CA PHE A 70 -0.22 -10.13 7.57
C PHE A 70 0.76 -9.07 8.05
N VAL A 71 1.63 -9.42 8.99
CA VAL A 71 2.58 -8.47 9.60
C VAL A 71 3.98 -8.69 9.03
N TYR A 72 4.68 -7.60 8.73
CA TYR A 72 6.10 -7.61 8.38
C TYR A 72 6.91 -7.83 9.66
N ASP A 73 7.36 -9.06 9.86
CA ASP A 73 8.21 -9.49 10.97
C ASP A 73 9.07 -10.70 10.54
N GLU A 74 9.71 -11.38 11.48
CA GLU A 74 10.51 -12.58 11.22
C GLU A 74 9.74 -13.73 10.56
N ASN A 75 8.41 -13.75 10.65
CA ASN A 75 7.54 -14.79 10.10
C ASN A 75 7.07 -14.50 8.68
N LEU A 76 7.38 -13.32 8.11
CA LEU A 76 6.88 -12.86 6.82
C LEU A 76 7.06 -13.89 5.69
N ARG A 77 8.16 -14.65 5.67
CA ARG A 77 8.38 -15.71 4.67
C ARG A 77 7.28 -16.77 4.72
N SER A 78 6.86 -17.18 5.92
CA SER A 78 5.79 -18.17 6.09
C SER A 78 4.42 -17.58 5.74
N GLU A 79 4.18 -16.31 6.09
CA GLU A 79 2.95 -15.61 5.75
C GLU A 79 2.81 -15.40 4.24
N VAL A 80 3.89 -15.06 3.53
CA VAL A 80 3.90 -14.94 2.07
C VAL A 80 3.57 -16.28 1.39
N ARG A 81 4.04 -17.41 1.94
CA ARG A 81 3.63 -18.73 1.42
C ARG A 81 2.13 -18.95 1.57
N LYS A 82 1.56 -18.63 2.73
CA LYS A 82 0.10 -18.68 2.93
C LYS A 82 -0.65 -17.80 1.93
N ILE A 83 -0.16 -16.59 1.66
CA ILE A 83 -0.74 -15.69 0.65
C ILE A 83 -0.79 -16.36 -0.74
N VAL A 84 0.28 -17.05 -1.14
CA VAL A 84 0.34 -17.76 -2.42
C VAL A 84 -0.59 -18.99 -2.40
N ASP A 85 -0.51 -19.82 -1.36
CA ASP A 85 -1.29 -21.05 -1.21
C ASP A 85 -2.81 -20.78 -1.19
N GLU A 86 -3.21 -19.66 -0.57
CA GLU A 86 -4.59 -19.21 -0.48
C GLU A 86 -5.10 -18.44 -1.71
N ASN A 87 -4.24 -18.27 -2.72
CA ASN A 87 -4.52 -17.64 -4.01
C ASN A 87 -5.27 -16.29 -3.89
N PHE A 88 -4.70 -15.37 -3.10
CA PHE A 88 -5.22 -14.00 -3.03
C PHE A 88 -5.13 -13.31 -4.40
N ASP A 89 -6.19 -12.61 -4.82
CA ASP A 89 -6.23 -11.90 -6.12
C ASP A 89 -5.31 -10.68 -6.14
N ALA A 90 -5.06 -10.08 -4.97
CA ALA A 90 -4.15 -8.97 -4.81
C ALA A 90 -3.42 -9.00 -3.46
N VAL A 91 -2.19 -8.49 -3.46
CA VAL A 91 -1.42 -8.17 -2.27
C VAL A 91 -1.28 -6.66 -2.19
N TYR A 92 -1.72 -6.09 -1.08
CA TYR A 92 -1.53 -4.69 -0.75
C TYR A 92 -0.43 -4.51 0.28
N ILE A 93 0.63 -3.79 -0.06
CA ILE A 93 1.71 -3.47 0.89
C ILE A 93 1.44 -2.10 1.50
N ALA A 94 1.20 -2.07 2.81
CA ALA A 94 0.75 -0.92 3.58
C ALA A 94 1.86 -0.34 4.48
N PHE A 95 3.01 0.02 3.90
CA PHE A 95 4.14 0.56 4.66
C PHE A 95 4.23 2.10 4.63
N GLY A 96 4.91 2.65 5.64
CA GLY A 96 5.28 4.07 5.72
C GLY A 96 4.56 4.86 6.80
N GLY A 97 3.98 4.22 7.81
CA GLY A 97 3.32 4.88 8.92
C GLY A 97 4.30 5.66 9.79
N GLU A 98 5.06 4.92 10.61
CA GLU A 98 5.94 5.50 11.64
C GLU A 98 7.44 5.44 11.29
N GLN A 99 7.80 4.79 10.19
CA GLN A 99 9.19 4.54 9.80
C GLN A 99 9.74 5.57 8.80
N LYS A 100 11.06 5.78 8.84
CA LYS A 100 11.81 6.58 7.85
C LYS A 100 11.67 5.98 6.45
N LEU A 101 11.75 6.80 5.40
CA LEU A 101 11.57 6.32 4.03
C LEU A 101 12.66 5.33 3.62
N SER A 102 13.90 5.49 4.11
CA SER A 102 14.98 4.49 3.95
C SER A 102 14.61 3.10 4.47
N ILE A 103 14.02 2.99 5.66
CA ILE A 103 13.54 1.74 6.25
C ILE A 103 12.36 1.17 5.45
N VAL A 104 11.42 2.02 5.05
CA VAL A 104 10.28 1.63 4.20
C VAL A 104 10.76 1.07 2.87
N ASN A 105 11.77 1.68 2.26
CA ASN A 105 12.37 1.21 1.01
C ASN A 105 12.99 -0.18 1.18
N GLN A 106 13.79 -0.38 2.23
CA GLN A 106 14.38 -1.70 2.52
C GLN A 106 13.31 -2.78 2.72
N ALA A 107 12.34 -2.53 3.61
CA ALA A 107 11.26 -3.48 3.88
C ALA A 107 10.44 -3.79 2.63
N THR A 108 10.22 -2.80 1.76
CA THR A 108 9.55 -2.99 0.47
C THR A 108 10.35 -3.94 -0.42
N LEU A 109 11.66 -3.71 -0.61
CA LEU A 109 12.51 -4.55 -1.45
C LEU A 109 12.53 -6.00 -0.96
N GLU A 110 12.64 -6.22 0.35
CA GLU A 110 12.61 -7.55 0.96
C GLU A 110 11.24 -8.23 0.74
N THR A 111 10.14 -7.51 0.94
CA THR A 111 8.78 -8.04 0.74
C THR A 111 8.54 -8.42 -0.73
N LEU A 112 8.95 -7.57 -1.68
CA LEU A 112 8.80 -7.86 -3.11
C LEU A 112 9.65 -9.07 -3.53
N LYS A 113 10.88 -9.20 -3.02
CA LYS A 113 11.73 -10.38 -3.25
C LYS A 113 11.07 -11.64 -2.71
N LEU A 114 10.53 -11.60 -1.50
CA LEU A 114 9.83 -12.75 -0.90
C LEU A 114 8.58 -13.16 -1.69
N LEU A 115 7.77 -12.20 -2.14
CA LEU A 115 6.59 -12.47 -2.99
C LEU A 115 6.99 -13.14 -4.30
N ARG A 116 8.00 -12.59 -4.99
CA ARG A 116 8.55 -13.17 -6.21
C ARG A 116 9.07 -14.59 -5.97
N ASP A 117 9.94 -14.77 -4.98
CA ASP A 117 10.61 -16.03 -4.70
C ASP A 117 9.64 -17.13 -4.24
N SER A 118 8.48 -16.74 -3.70
CA SER A 118 7.40 -17.66 -3.33
C SER A 118 6.43 -17.93 -4.48
N GLY A 119 6.65 -17.35 -5.66
CA GLY A 119 5.85 -17.60 -6.86
C GLY A 119 4.55 -16.81 -6.94
N TYR A 120 4.42 -15.69 -6.23
CA TYR A 120 3.25 -14.81 -6.34
C TYR A 120 3.16 -14.20 -7.75
N LYS A 121 1.98 -14.26 -8.37
CA LYS A 121 1.74 -13.83 -9.77
C LYS A 121 0.48 -12.98 -9.97
N ASN A 122 -0.26 -12.69 -8.89
CA ASN A 122 -1.51 -11.92 -8.97
C ASN A 122 -1.24 -10.42 -8.81
N ALA A 123 -2.29 -9.59 -8.67
CA ALA A 123 -2.13 -8.14 -8.69
C ALA A 123 -1.34 -7.61 -7.47
N LEU A 124 -0.61 -6.52 -7.65
CA LEU A 124 0.07 -5.82 -6.56
C LEU A 124 -0.58 -4.46 -6.33
N ALA A 125 -0.81 -4.08 -5.08
CA ALA A 125 -1.18 -2.73 -4.70
C ALA A 125 -0.16 -2.20 -3.68
N ILE A 126 0.18 -0.92 -3.76
CA ILE A 126 1.13 -0.31 -2.83
C ILE A 126 0.59 0.99 -2.25
N HIS A 127 0.94 1.25 -0.99
CA HIS A 127 0.67 2.52 -0.34
C HIS A 127 1.52 3.65 -0.95
N VAL A 128 0.98 4.87 -1.01
CA VAL A 128 1.68 6.03 -1.60
C VAL A 128 3.04 6.31 -0.97
N ARG A 129 3.23 5.99 0.32
CA ARG A 129 4.54 6.16 0.97
C ARG A 129 5.60 5.15 0.52
N ILE A 130 5.20 3.97 0.04
CA ILE A 130 6.12 3.05 -0.65
C ILE A 130 6.54 3.64 -1.99
N TRP A 131 5.60 4.21 -2.73
CA TRP A 131 5.89 4.89 -4.00
C TRP A 131 6.93 6.01 -3.79
N LEU A 132 6.80 6.82 -2.73
CA LEU A 132 7.78 7.84 -2.38
C LEU A 132 9.12 7.23 -1.92
N ALA A 133 9.09 6.27 -0.99
CA ALA A 133 10.29 5.64 -0.43
C ALA A 133 11.17 4.97 -1.49
N THR A 134 10.54 4.35 -2.48
CA THR A 134 11.24 3.65 -3.57
C THR A 134 11.70 4.57 -4.70
N LYS A 135 11.55 5.89 -4.54
CA LYS A 135 11.77 6.90 -5.58
C LYS A 135 10.96 6.58 -6.84
N GLN A 136 9.66 6.37 -6.64
CA GLN A 136 8.71 6.00 -7.69
C GLN A 136 9.17 4.71 -8.37
N PHE A 137 9.41 3.65 -7.59
CA PHE A 137 9.97 2.36 -8.02
C PHE A 137 11.37 2.37 -8.66
N SER A 138 12.05 3.50 -8.84
CA SER A 138 13.40 3.52 -9.43
C SER A 138 14.38 2.57 -8.71
N THR A 139 14.31 2.49 -7.39
CA THR A 139 15.15 1.58 -6.57
C THR A 139 14.76 0.10 -6.69
N VAL A 140 13.50 -0.19 -7.06
CA VAL A 140 13.01 -1.55 -7.27
C VAL A 140 13.40 -2.04 -8.66
N LEU A 141 13.25 -1.17 -9.66
CA LEU A 141 13.51 -1.47 -11.07
C LEU A 141 15.00 -1.58 -11.40
N SER A 142 15.90 -1.15 -10.51
CA SER A 142 17.34 -1.39 -10.65
C SER A 142 17.73 -2.85 -10.43
N ASP A 143 16.89 -3.65 -9.76
CA ASP A 143 17.04 -5.10 -9.69
C ASP A 143 16.32 -5.73 -10.89
N GLU A 144 17.08 -6.25 -11.86
CA GLU A 144 16.53 -6.81 -13.09
C GLU A 144 15.53 -7.95 -12.84
N SER A 145 15.76 -8.76 -11.81
CA SER A 145 14.91 -9.88 -11.48
C SER A 145 13.58 -9.44 -10.86
N LEU A 146 13.57 -8.36 -10.08
CA LEU A 146 12.33 -7.72 -9.62
C LEU A 146 11.60 -6.99 -10.75
N ARG A 147 12.33 -6.28 -11.62
CA ARG A 147 11.75 -5.61 -12.79
C ARG A 147 10.97 -6.59 -13.66
N ARG A 148 11.61 -7.69 -14.09
CA ARG A 148 10.98 -8.71 -14.94
C ARG A 148 9.74 -9.32 -14.27
N TRP A 149 9.81 -9.55 -12.96
CA TRP A 149 8.66 -10.06 -12.21
C TRP A 149 7.52 -9.06 -12.14
N LEU A 150 7.79 -7.80 -11.81
CA LEU A 150 6.78 -6.74 -11.81
C LEU A 150 6.13 -6.55 -13.20
N GLU A 151 6.92 -6.62 -14.28
CA GLU A 151 6.42 -6.57 -15.66
C GLU A 151 5.51 -7.75 -16.02
N SER A 152 5.66 -8.89 -15.34
CA SER A 152 4.84 -10.09 -15.53
C SER A 152 3.54 -10.10 -14.72
N LEU A 153 3.40 -9.22 -13.73
CA LEU A 153 2.18 -9.14 -12.94
C LEU A 153 1.04 -8.59 -13.82
N PRO A 154 -0.20 -9.09 -13.65
CA PRO A 154 -1.33 -8.64 -14.47
C PRO A 154 -1.68 -7.17 -14.21
N GLU A 155 -1.41 -6.68 -13.00
CA GLU A 155 -1.72 -5.32 -12.62
C GLU A 155 -0.89 -4.88 -11.40
N ILE A 156 -0.44 -3.63 -11.42
CA ILE A 156 0.12 -2.95 -10.26
C ILE A 156 -0.69 -1.66 -10.01
N ARG A 157 -1.15 -1.44 -8.79
CA ARG A 157 -1.94 -0.27 -8.39
C ARG A 157 -1.25 0.56 -7.32
N VAL A 158 -1.45 1.86 -7.39
CA VAL A 158 -1.03 2.83 -6.38
C VAL A 158 -2.05 3.95 -6.33
N PHE A 159 -2.10 4.69 -5.22
CA PHE A 159 -2.87 5.93 -5.14
C PHE A 159 -1.98 7.13 -4.86
N THR A 160 -2.43 8.31 -5.25
CA THR A 160 -1.82 9.60 -4.91
C THR A 160 -2.92 10.59 -4.48
N ALA A 161 -2.53 11.75 -3.97
CA ALA A 161 -3.47 12.82 -3.63
C ALA A 161 -3.09 14.13 -4.33
N ASP A 162 -4.07 14.73 -5.01
CA ASP A 162 -4.03 16.09 -5.51
C ASP A 162 -4.78 16.98 -4.52
N LEU A 163 -4.03 17.56 -3.59
CA LEU A 163 -4.59 18.35 -2.49
C LEU A 163 -5.08 19.74 -2.94
N ASN A 164 -4.67 20.21 -4.12
CA ASN A 164 -5.13 21.49 -4.66
C ASN A 164 -6.54 21.34 -5.23
N ASN A 165 -6.79 20.25 -5.95
CA ASN A 165 -8.11 19.94 -6.50
C ASN A 165 -8.99 19.10 -5.55
N LYS A 166 -8.51 18.80 -4.34
CA LYS A 166 -9.18 17.96 -3.33
C LYS A 166 -9.57 16.58 -3.90
N LYS A 167 -8.64 15.96 -4.63
CA LYS A 167 -8.84 14.64 -5.27
C LYS A 167 -7.89 13.61 -4.73
N PHE A 168 -8.42 12.41 -4.51
CA PHE A 168 -7.65 11.19 -4.33
C PHE A 168 -7.66 10.43 -5.65
N LEU A 169 -6.48 10.07 -6.15
CA LEU A 169 -6.31 9.53 -7.50
C LEU A 169 -5.81 8.09 -7.40
N PHE A 170 -6.42 7.17 -8.14
CA PHE A 170 -6.04 5.76 -8.19
C PHE A 170 -5.47 5.43 -9.56
N HIS A 171 -4.30 4.81 -9.56
CA HIS A 171 -3.48 4.62 -10.75
C HIS A 171 -3.16 3.15 -10.98
N ARG A 172 -3.09 2.76 -12.25
CA ARG A 172 -2.34 1.59 -12.70
C ARG A 172 -0.91 2.02 -12.99
N VAL A 173 0.06 1.27 -12.48
CA VAL A 173 1.47 1.44 -12.80
C VAL A 173 1.82 0.53 -13.98
N ARG A 174 2.32 1.13 -15.07
CA ARG A 174 2.91 0.39 -16.20
C ARG A 174 4.41 0.64 -16.23
N ILE A 175 5.20 -0.37 -16.56
CA ILE A 175 6.65 -0.20 -16.76
C ILE A 175 6.88 -0.07 -18.26
N VAL A 176 7.34 1.10 -18.71
CA VAL A 176 7.62 1.43 -20.12
C VAL A 176 9.06 1.93 -20.18
N ASP A 177 9.89 1.32 -21.02
CA ASP A 177 11.31 1.64 -21.16
C ASP A 177 12.06 1.64 -19.81
N GLY A 178 11.73 0.69 -18.93
CA GLY A 178 12.31 0.57 -17.59
C GLY A 178 11.90 1.68 -16.61
N LYS A 179 10.91 2.51 -16.96
CA LYS A 179 10.37 3.57 -16.10
C LYS A 179 8.89 3.33 -15.78
N PRO A 180 8.44 3.63 -14.56
CA PRO A 180 7.05 3.45 -14.22
C PRO A 180 6.22 4.67 -14.65
N VAL A 181 5.06 4.41 -15.23
CA VAL A 181 4.10 5.38 -15.74
C VAL A 181 2.76 5.16 -15.04
N LEU A 182 2.20 6.23 -14.49
CA LEU A 182 0.89 6.20 -13.84
C LEU A 182 -0.22 6.43 -14.88
N ASN A 183 -1.23 5.58 -14.84
CA ASN A 183 -2.47 5.75 -15.60
C ASN A 183 -3.63 5.81 -14.61
N THR A 184 -4.17 7.01 -14.39
CA THR A 184 -5.32 7.20 -13.50
C THR A 184 -6.52 6.43 -14.05
N PHE A 185 -7.15 5.59 -13.23
CA PHE A 185 -8.36 4.84 -13.59
C PHE A 185 -9.57 5.24 -12.75
N ARG A 186 -9.36 5.93 -11.62
CA ARG A 186 -10.43 6.40 -10.75
C ARG A 186 -9.99 7.63 -9.94
N GLU A 187 -10.96 8.44 -9.57
CA GLU A 187 -10.79 9.57 -8.67
C GLU A 187 -11.87 9.53 -7.59
N ALA A 188 -11.55 10.05 -6.40
CA ALA A 188 -12.51 10.29 -5.32
C ALA A 188 -12.32 11.71 -4.75
N LEU A 189 -13.41 12.34 -4.32
CA LEU A 189 -13.34 13.65 -3.69
C LEU A 189 -12.83 13.54 -2.24
N LEU A 190 -12.03 14.51 -1.83
CA LEU A 190 -11.56 14.69 -0.47
C LEU A 190 -12.38 15.79 0.22
N THR A 191 -12.72 15.56 1.48
CA THR A 191 -13.26 16.62 2.35
C THR A 191 -12.16 17.59 2.75
N ASP A 192 -12.55 18.79 3.19
CA ASP A 192 -11.59 19.78 3.70
C ASP A 192 -10.81 19.27 4.91
N GLU A 193 -11.48 18.50 5.77
CA GLU A 193 -10.85 17.84 6.91
C GLU A 193 -9.76 16.86 6.45
N HIS A 194 -10.07 15.98 5.48
CA HIS A 194 -9.11 15.00 4.97
C HIS A 194 -7.90 15.68 4.32
N VAL A 195 -8.13 16.76 3.55
CA VAL A 195 -7.05 17.58 2.96
C VAL A 195 -6.16 18.20 4.05
N SER A 196 -6.76 18.78 5.10
CA SER A 196 -6.03 19.38 6.22
C SER A 196 -5.12 18.38 6.92
N LEU A 197 -5.64 17.18 7.21
CA LEU A 197 -4.89 16.09 7.83
C LEU A 197 -3.74 15.61 6.93
N LEU A 198 -3.99 15.41 5.63
CA LEU A 198 -2.96 14.97 4.66
C LEU A 198 -1.79 15.97 4.57
N LYS A 199 -2.06 17.28 4.58
CA LYS A 199 -1.02 18.32 4.55
C LYS A 199 -0.09 18.28 5.76
N ARG A 200 -0.60 17.84 6.92
CA ARG A 200 0.12 17.78 8.19
C ARG A 200 0.80 16.42 8.44
N SER A 201 0.30 15.36 7.81
CA SER A 201 0.85 14.00 7.93
C SER A 201 2.09 13.82 7.02
N ILE A 202 3.25 14.24 7.53
CA ILE A 202 4.54 14.16 6.85
C ILE A 202 5.30 12.88 7.29
N PRO A 203 6.04 12.21 6.39
CA PRO A 203 6.94 11.12 6.79
C PRO A 203 7.94 11.55 7.87
N PRO A 204 8.38 10.64 8.75
CA PRO A 204 9.49 10.89 9.65
C PRO A 204 10.73 11.35 8.87
N PRO A 205 11.52 12.30 9.39
CA PRO A 205 12.74 12.74 8.75
C PRO A 205 13.77 11.60 8.67
N GLU A 206 14.62 11.64 7.64
CA GLU A 206 15.78 10.75 7.51
C GLU A 206 16.79 10.92 8.65
#